data_AF-A0A2K8XQM6-F1
#
_entry.id   AF-A0A2K8XQM6-F1
#
_cell.length_a   1.000
_cell.length_b   1.000
_cell.length_c   1.000
_cell.angle_alpha   90.00
_cell.angle_beta   90.00
_cell.angle_gamma   90.00
#
_symmetry.space_group_name_H-M   'P 1'
#
loop_
_entity.id
_entity.type
_entity.pdbx_description
1 polymer ?
#
loop_
_entity_poly.entity_id
_entity_poly.type
_entity_poly.pdbx_seq_one_letter_code
_entity_poly.pdbx_strand_id
1 'polypeptide(L)'
;MSKNKEILAHQQKQKMLKQEIKKINDSIPVYLTGFIFLMFVVVFLLESKVYSYFGGTLNFITTSSLFTLFICVTYFYLSQRKIKRKEKLSKTIGLKLYRLMKLENE
;
A
#
# COMPACT_ATOMS: atom_id res chain seq x y z
N MET A 1 -24.14 -7.88 28.91
CA MET A 1 -24.12 -7.39 27.50
C MET A 1 -24.11 -8.61 26.59
N SER A 2 -25.01 -8.71 25.60
CA SER A 2 -25.18 -9.97 24.85
C SER A 2 -23.94 -10.28 24.00
N LYS A 3 -23.39 -11.49 24.14
CA LYS A 3 -22.23 -12.01 23.37
C LYS A 3 -22.40 -11.80 21.86
N ASN A 4 -23.65 -11.84 21.36
CA ASN A 4 -24.02 -11.47 20.00
C ASN A 4 -23.55 -10.08 19.55
N LYS A 5 -23.56 -9.06 20.42
CA LYS A 5 -23.04 -7.72 20.09
C LYS A 5 -21.52 -7.73 19.90
N GLU A 6 -20.78 -8.53 20.68
CA GLU A 6 -19.33 -8.66 20.52
C GLU A 6 -18.96 -9.41 19.23
N ILE A 7 -19.68 -10.49 18.92
CA ILE A 7 -19.52 -11.24 17.67
C ILE A 7 -19.78 -10.34 16.46
N LEU A 8 -20.87 -9.57 16.48
CA LEU A 8 -21.21 -8.63 15.42
C LEU A 8 -20.12 -7.55 15.25
N ALA A 9 -19.61 -7.00 16.36
CA ALA A 9 -18.53 -6.00 16.33
C ALA A 9 -17.23 -6.56 15.74
N HIS A 10 -16.88 -7.80 16.06
CA HIS A 10 -15.70 -8.46 15.49
C HIS A 10 -15.86 -8.79 13.99
N GLN A 11 -17.05 -9.19 13.55
CA GLN A 11 -17.36 -9.38 12.13
C GLN A 11 -17.28 -8.06 11.34
N GLN A 12 -17.84 -6.98 11.88
CA GLN A 12 -17.75 -5.65 11.29
C GLN A 12 -16.30 -5.18 11.17
N LYS A 13 -15.48 -5.37 12.22
CA LYS A 13 -14.03 -5.07 12.18
C LYS A 13 -13.30 -5.86 11.09
N GLN A 14 -13.60 -7.15 10.90
CA GLN A 14 -13.00 -7.93 9.80
C GLN A 14 -13.39 -7.38 8.43
N LYS A 15 -14.67 -7.00 8.24
CA LYS A 15 -15.15 -6.43 6.98
C LYS A 15 -14.46 -5.09 6.67
N MET A 16 -14.32 -4.22 7.67
CA MET A 16 -13.58 -2.97 7.55
C MET A 16 -12.10 -3.21 7.19
N LEU A 17 -11.43 -4.14 7.87
CA LEU A 17 -10.04 -4.48 7.58
C LEU A 17 -9.85 -5.00 6.14
N LYS A 18 -10.76 -5.86 5.65
CA LYS A 18 -10.74 -6.32 4.25
C LYS A 18 -10.96 -5.18 3.25
N GLN A 19 -11.89 -4.27 3.55
CA GLN A 19 -12.14 -3.09 2.71
C GLN A 19 -10.93 -2.15 2.68
N GLU A 20 -10.26 -1.93 3.80
CA GLU A 20 -9.04 -1.12 3.86
C GLU A 20 -7.90 -1.75 3.08
N ILE A 21 -7.71 -3.07 3.18
CA ILE A 21 -6.71 -3.80 2.39
C ILE A 21 -7.01 -3.62 0.90
N LYS A 22 -8.26 -3.81 0.49
CA LYS A 22 -8.68 -3.61 -0.91
C LYS A 22 -8.43 -2.18 -1.36
N LYS A 23 -8.83 -1.17 -0.59
CA LYS A 23 -8.57 0.24 -0.89
C LYS A 23 -7.08 0.55 -1.05
N ILE A 24 -6.23 0.02 -0.17
CA ILE A 24 -4.78 0.19 -0.30
C ILE A 24 -4.31 -0.43 -1.62
N ASN A 25 -4.71 -1.68 -1.88
CA ASN A 25 -4.29 -2.41 -3.08
C ASN A 25 -4.74 -1.72 -4.38
N ASP A 26 -5.98 -1.23 -4.41
CA ASP A 26 -6.54 -0.52 -5.56
C ASP A 26 -5.89 0.87 -5.75
N SER A 27 -5.42 1.50 -4.67
CA SER A 27 -4.75 2.79 -4.74
C SER A 27 -3.28 2.73 -5.17
N ILE A 28 -2.58 1.60 -4.92
CA ILE A 28 -1.17 1.41 -5.30
C ILE A 28 -0.94 1.72 -6.79
N PRO A 29 -1.66 1.12 -7.76
CA PRO A 29 -1.41 1.39 -9.18
C PRO A 29 -1.73 2.85 -9.54
N VAL A 30 -2.77 3.44 -8.95
CA VAL A 30 -3.13 4.84 -9.21
C VAL A 30 -2.01 5.79 -8.77
N TYR A 31 -1.49 5.60 -7.55
CA TYR A 31 -0.39 6.42 -7.03
C TYR A 31 0.91 6.20 -7.81
N LEU A 32 1.24 4.96 -8.16
CA LEU A 32 2.44 4.65 -8.96
C LEU A 32 2.39 5.28 -10.34
N THR A 33 1.26 5.15 -11.05
CA THR A 33 1.08 5.75 -12.37
C THR A 33 1.15 7.28 -12.31
N GLY A 34 0.47 7.89 -11.33
CA GLY A 34 0.53 9.35 -11.15
C GLY A 34 1.94 9.84 -10.81
N PHE A 35 2.68 9.10 -9.99
CA PHE A 35 4.06 9.43 -9.64
C PHE A 35 5.01 9.31 -10.84
N ILE A 36 4.90 8.25 -11.64
CA ILE A 36 5.71 8.08 -12.86
C ILE A 36 5.43 9.23 -13.84
N PHE A 37 4.16 9.58 -14.04
CA PHE A 37 3.77 10.69 -14.90
C PHE A 37 4.36 12.02 -14.40
N LEU A 38 4.26 12.29 -13.10
CA LEU A 38 4.84 13.49 -12.50
C LEU A 38 6.36 13.54 -12.69
N MET A 39 7.06 12.43 -12.44
CA MET A 39 8.51 12.34 -12.64
C MET A 39 8.90 12.58 -14.10
N PHE A 40 8.11 12.09 -15.06
CA PHE A 40 8.34 12.36 -16.48
C PHE A 40 8.25 13.86 -16.78
N VAL A 41 7.22 14.54 -16.28
CA VAL A 41 7.07 16.00 -16.44
C VAL A 41 8.23 16.75 -15.80
N VAL A 42 8.65 16.36 -14.59
CA VAL A 42 9.79 16.98 -13.89
C VAL A 42 11.09 16.82 -14.68
N VAL A 43 11.36 15.62 -15.20
CA VAL A 43 12.53 15.35 -16.03
C VAL A 43 12.52 16.21 -17.28
N PHE A 44 11.38 16.28 -17.98
CA PHE A 44 11.24 17.09 -19.20
C PHE A 44 11.45 18.59 -18.94
N LEU A 45 10.90 19.12 -17.84
CA LEU A 45 11.07 20.53 -17.48
C LEU A 45 12.49 20.89 -17.04
N LEU A 46 13.21 19.94 -16.44
CA LEU A 46 14.54 20.18 -15.89
C LEU A 46 15.66 19.87 -16.88
N GLU A 47 15.42 19.07 -17.92
CA GLU A 47 16.44 18.57 -18.86
C GLU A 47 17.44 19.64 -19.28
N SER A 48 16.96 20.80 -19.74
CA SER A 48 17.80 21.91 -20.22
C SER A 48 18.65 22.57 -19.14
N LYS A 49 18.19 22.57 -17.88
CA LYS A 49 18.88 23.21 -16.75
C LYS A 49 19.92 22.30 -16.10
N VAL A 50 19.69 20.99 -16.11
CA VAL A 50 20.58 20.03 -15.45
C VAL A 50 21.53 19.31 -16.41
N TYR A 51 21.44 19.59 -17.72
CA TYR A 51 22.35 19.06 -18.73
C TYR A 51 23.84 19.23 -18.36
N SER A 52 24.21 20.40 -17.82
CA SER A 52 25.58 20.71 -17.39
C SER A 52 26.03 19.93 -16.16
N TYR A 53 25.11 19.55 -15.27
CA TYR A 53 25.41 18.82 -14.04
C TYR A 53 25.64 17.32 -14.29
N PHE A 54 24.91 16.74 -15.24
CA PHE A 54 24.96 15.31 -15.52
C PHE A 54 25.89 14.95 -16.70
N GLY A 55 26.49 15.95 -17.34
CA GLY A 55 27.40 15.73 -18.48
C GLY A 55 26.72 15.17 -19.72
N GLY A 56 25.40 15.37 -19.84
CA GLY A 56 24.60 14.93 -20.98
C GLY A 56 23.20 14.41 -20.61
N THR A 57 22.28 14.49 -21.57
CA THR A 57 20.88 14.05 -21.44
C THR A 57 20.75 12.58 -21.05
N LEU A 58 21.56 11.70 -21.65
CA LEU A 58 21.49 10.25 -21.37
C LEU A 58 21.76 9.94 -19.89
N ASN A 59 22.83 10.50 -19.32
CA ASN A 59 23.17 10.29 -17.91
C ASN A 59 22.09 10.81 -16.96
N PHE A 60 21.49 11.96 -17.30
CA PHE A 60 20.40 12.53 -16.52
C PHE A 60 19.16 11.62 -16.53
N ILE A 61 18.76 11.12 -17.70
CA ILE A 61 17.64 10.20 -17.85
C ILE A 61 17.90 8.89 -17.11
N THR A 62 19.10 8.32 -17.25
CA THR A 62 19.45 7.07 -16.56
C THR A 62 19.40 7.24 -15.04
N THR A 63 19.97 8.32 -14.51
CA THR A 63 19.99 8.56 -13.06
C THR A 63 18.58 8.82 -12.51
N SER A 64 17.78 9.64 -13.20
CA SER A 64 16.40 9.95 -12.80
C SER A 64 15.48 8.73 -12.90
N SER A 65 15.68 7.87 -13.90
CA SER A 65 14.97 6.59 -14.04
C SER A 65 15.30 5.63 -12.88
N LEU A 66 16.58 5.45 -12.54
CA LEU A 66 17.00 4.62 -11.40
C LEU A 66 16.42 5.15 -10.08
N PHE A 67 16.44 6.46 -9.88
CA PHE A 67 15.88 7.09 -8.69
C PHE A 67 14.36 6.89 -8.59
N THR A 68 13.64 7.07 -9.71
CA THR A 68 12.19 6.83 -9.81
C THR A 68 11.86 5.37 -9.48
N LEU A 69 12.62 4.42 -10.04
CA LEU A 69 12.43 3.00 -9.81
C LEU A 69 12.68 2.63 -8.34
N PHE A 70 13.72 3.19 -7.73
CA PHE A 70 14.02 3.00 -6.31
C PHE A 70 12.87 3.49 -5.41
N ILE A 71 12.29 4.65 -5.69
CA ILE A 71 11.13 5.18 -4.96
C ILE A 71 9.91 4.28 -5.14
N CYS A 72 9.60 3.87 -6.38
CA CYS A 72 8.47 2.99 -6.67
C CYS A 72 8.58 1.66 -5.92
N VAL A 73 9.75 1.03 -5.92
CA VAL A 73 10.00 -0.24 -5.21
C VAL A 73 9.85 -0.05 -3.70
N THR A 74 10.39 1.03 -3.16
CA THR A 74 10.27 1.34 -1.71
C THR A 74 8.82 1.56 -1.30
N TYR A 75 8.06 2.35 -2.07
CA TYR A 75 6.64 2.59 -1.83
C TYR A 75 5.81 1.30 -1.90
N PHE A 76 6.06 0.47 -2.91
CA PHE A 76 5.41 -0.83 -3.05
C PHE A 76 5.69 -1.73 -1.85
N TYR A 77 6.97 -1.83 -1.43
CA TYR A 77 7.37 -2.62 -0.27
C TYR A 77 6.67 -2.17 1.02
N LEU A 78 6.62 -0.86 1.28
CA LEU A 78 5.94 -0.30 2.45
C LEU A 78 4.43 -0.58 2.42
N SER A 79 3.80 -0.44 1.26
CA SER A 79 2.37 -0.72 1.05
C SER A 79 2.06 -2.20 1.33
N GLN A 80 2.87 -3.12 0.80
CA GLN A 80 2.72 -4.55 1.04
C GLN A 80 2.94 -4.92 2.51
N ARG A 81 3.90 -4.28 3.19
CA ARG A 81 4.10 -4.47 4.63
C ARG A 81 2.88 -4.02 5.44
N LYS A 82 2.22 -2.93 5.04
CA LYS A 82 0.98 -2.44 5.65
C LYS A 82 -0.19 -3.40 5.43
N ILE A 83 -0.33 -3.95 4.22
CA ILE A 83 -1.33 -4.97 3.90
C ILE A 83 -1.12 -6.22 4.76
N LYS A 84 0.10 -6.79 4.78
CA LYS A 84 0.42 -7.98 5.58
C LYS A 84 0.13 -7.80 7.08
N ARG A 85 0.36 -6.60 7.63
CA ARG A 85 0.00 -6.29 9.03
C ARG A 85 -1.51 -6.35 9.26
N LYS A 86 -2.31 -5.75 8.36
CA LYS A 86 -3.78 -5.77 8.45
C LYS A 86 -4.36 -7.17 8.23
N GLU A 87 -3.76 -7.97 7.35
CA GLU A 87 -4.14 -9.38 7.15
C GLU A 87 -3.90 -10.21 8.41
N LYS A 88 -2.74 -10.05 9.07
CA LYS A 88 -2.45 -10.71 10.34
C LYS A 88 -3.49 -10.35 11.41
N LEU A 89 -3.82 -9.06 11.54
CA LEU A 89 -4.86 -8.59 12.45
C LEU A 89 -6.23 -9.24 12.14
N SER A 90 -6.61 -9.29 10.86
CA SER A 90 -7.85 -9.93 10.42
C SER A 90 -7.88 -11.42 10.78
N LYS A 91 -6.78 -12.16 10.57
CA LYS A 91 -6.65 -13.57 10.96
C LYS A 91 -6.76 -13.77 12.48
N THR A 92 -6.12 -12.91 13.28
CA THR A 92 -6.22 -12.96 14.74
C THR A 92 -7.65 -12.72 15.22
N ILE A 93 -8.38 -11.78 14.61
CA ILE A 93 -9.80 -11.56 14.93
C ILE A 93 -10.64 -12.77 14.52
N GLY A 94 -10.35 -13.41 13.38
CA GLY A 94 -10.99 -14.66 12.95
C GLY A 94 -10.85 -15.79 13.95
N LEU A 95 -9.63 -15.99 14.48
CA LEU A 95 -9.36 -16.97 15.54
C LEU A 95 -10.14 -16.68 16.83
N LYS A 96 -10.22 -15.41 17.25
CA LYS A 96 -11.02 -15.02 18.41
C LYS A 96 -12.52 -15.26 18.18
N LEU A 97 -13.02 -14.95 16.99
CA LEU A 97 -14.42 -15.17 16.62
C LEU A 97 -14.77 -16.66 16.65
N TYR A 98 -13.92 -17.51 16.08
CA TYR A 98 -14.10 -18.96 16.07
C TYR A 98 -14.15 -19.52 17.49
N ARG A 99 -13.25 -19.08 18.37
CA ARG A 99 -13.25 -19.51 19.78
C ARG A 99 -14.51 -19.06 20.51
N LEU A 100 -14.96 -17.82 20.29
CA LEU A 100 -16.20 -17.28 20.87
C LEU A 100 -17.44 -18.06 20.42
N MET A 101 -17.57 -18.36 19.12
CA MET A 101 -18.70 -19.12 18.57
C MET A 101 -18.67 -20.59 19.01
N LYS A 102 -17.48 -21.20 19.09
CA LYS A 102 -17.34 -22.59 19.55
C LYS A 102 -17.75 -22.74 21.02
N LEU A 103 -17.40 -21.77 21.87
CA LEU A 103 -17.78 -21.68 23.29
C LEU A 103 -19.26 -21.28 23.52
N GLU A 104 -20.01 -20.95 22.46
CA GLU A 104 -21.45 -20.68 22.53
C GLU A 104 -22.28 -21.91 22.14
N ASN A 105 -21.65 -22.90 21.47
CA ASN A 105 -22.27 -24.16 21.07
C ASN A 105 -22.02 -25.31 22.07
N GLU A 106 -21.26 -25.08 23.14
CA GLU A 106 -21.14 -25.95 24.33
C GLU A 106 -21.97 -25.34 25.48
#